data_AF-A0A1W6N2C4-F1
#
_entry.id   AF-A0A1W6N2C4-F1
#
_cell.length_a   1.000
_cell.length_b   1.000
_cell.length_c   1.000
_cell.angle_alpha   90.00
_cell.angle_beta   90.00
_cell.angle_gamma   90.00
#
_symmetry.space_group_name_H-M   'P 1'
#
loop_
_entity.id
_entity.type
_entity.pdbx_description
1 polymer ?
#
loop_
_entity_poly.entity_id
_entity_poly.type
_entity_poly.pdbx_seq_one_letter_code
_entity_poly.pdbx_strand_id
1 'polypeptide(L)'
;MKVSQRKALKDIAILMKEHHLSITDIHDFISIGDSKKTHSSSQVSHYLSYLGGLFVFAGIIVFLHMYWSDMSSFLRITITLGSGLSCYAFFIHYALDERNLKSASILSVLSAILIPIGLFVTLREFL
;
A
#
# COMPACT_ATOMS: atom_id res chain seq x y z
N MET A 1 -0.41 -40.14 18.06
CA MET A 1 0.06 -39.25 16.97
C MET A 1 1.43 -38.57 17.18
N LYS A 2 2.01 -38.45 18.38
CA LYS A 2 3.28 -37.70 18.61
C LYS A 2 4.59 -38.44 18.25
N VAL A 3 4.54 -39.77 18.01
CA VAL A 3 5.76 -40.58 17.75
C VAL A 3 6.23 -40.42 16.30
N SER A 4 5.31 -40.27 15.34
CA SER A 4 5.64 -40.15 13.91
C SER A 4 6.37 -38.85 13.57
N GLN A 5 5.99 -37.73 14.20
CA GLN A 5 6.64 -36.43 13.96
C GLN A 5 8.07 -36.39 14.49
N ARG A 6 8.35 -37.02 15.64
CA ARG A 6 9.72 -37.08 16.18
C ARG A 6 10.64 -37.96 15.34
N LYS A 7 10.11 -39.02 14.72
CA LYS A 7 10.86 -39.88 13.80
C LYS A 7 11.19 -39.12 12.51
N ALA A 8 10.20 -38.47 11.92
CA ALA A 8 10.41 -37.60 10.76
C ALA A 8 11.44 -36.49 11.02
N LEU A 9 11.40 -35.85 12.20
CA LEU A 9 12.35 -34.80 12.55
C LEU A 9 13.79 -35.31 12.73
N LYS A 10 13.95 -36.55 13.25
CA LYS A 10 15.27 -37.20 13.34
C LYS A 10 15.84 -37.51 11.95
N ASP A 11 15.01 -38.00 11.05
CA ASP A 11 15.45 -38.34 9.69
C ASP A 11 15.85 -37.07 8.92
N ILE A 12 15.11 -35.96 9.09
CA ILE A 12 15.47 -34.65 8.52
C ILE A 12 16.78 -34.14 9.13
N ALA A 13 16.98 -34.26 10.44
CA ALA A 13 18.21 -33.81 11.11
C ALA A 13 19.44 -34.60 10.65
N ILE A 14 19.29 -35.90 10.37
CA ILE A 14 20.35 -36.75 9.81
C ILE A 14 20.70 -36.28 8.39
N LEU A 15 19.69 -36.07 7.54
CA LEU A 15 19.88 -35.57 6.17
C LEU A 15 20.56 -34.18 6.15
N MET A 16 20.17 -33.29 7.06
CA MET A 16 20.75 -31.96 7.17
C MET A 16 22.23 -32.01 7.52
N LYS A 17 22.62 -32.91 8.43
CA LYS A 17 24.01 -33.07 8.87
C LYS A 17 24.88 -33.69 7.78
N GLU A 18 24.36 -34.64 7.02
CA GLU A 18 25.07 -35.31 5.92
C GLU A 18 25.37 -34.38 4.74
N HIS A 19 24.46 -33.46 4.44
CA HIS A 19 24.61 -32.51 3.33
C HIS A 19 25.07 -31.10 3.77
N HIS A 20 25.47 -30.92 5.04
CA HIS A 20 25.86 -29.61 5.61
C HIS A 20 24.82 -28.49 5.39
N LEU A 21 23.54 -28.84 5.31
CA LEU A 21 22.47 -27.89 5.08
C LEU A 21 22.16 -27.13 6.37
N SER A 22 22.25 -25.81 6.32
CA SER A 22 21.81 -24.94 7.41
C SER A 22 20.30 -24.71 7.33
N ILE A 23 19.69 -24.39 8.47
CA ILE A 23 18.27 -23.98 8.55
C ILE A 23 18.02 -22.77 7.64
N THR A 24 19.02 -21.92 7.46
CA THR A 24 18.97 -20.75 6.57
C THR A 24 18.80 -21.16 5.10
N ASP A 25 19.47 -22.22 4.65
CA ASP A 25 19.40 -22.70 3.26
C ASP A 25 18.04 -23.35 2.95
N ILE A 26 17.46 -24.01 3.96
CA ILE A 26 16.11 -24.57 3.86
C ILE A 26 15.07 -23.45 3.79
N HIS A 27 15.23 -22.41 4.62
CA HIS A 27 14.34 -21.25 4.58
C HIS A 27 14.43 -20.54 3.23
N ASP A 28 15.64 -20.39 2.67
CA ASP A 28 15.84 -19.77 1.36
C ASP A 28 15.22 -20.63 0.25
N PHE A 29 15.42 -21.95 0.27
CA PHE A 29 14.80 -22.86 -0.69
C PHE A 29 13.27 -22.91 -0.60
N ILE A 30 12.71 -22.90 0.62
CA ILE A 30 11.25 -22.85 0.83
C ILE A 30 10.69 -21.50 0.39
N SER A 31 11.35 -20.39 0.73
CA SER A 31 11.01 -19.02 0.29
C SER A 31 10.99 -18.89 -1.24
N ILE A 32 11.99 -19.48 -1.91
CA ILE A 32 12.09 -19.54 -3.37
C ILE A 32 11.00 -20.46 -3.96
N GLY A 33 10.65 -21.55 -3.26
CA GLY A 33 9.61 -22.50 -3.65
C GLY A 33 8.18 -21.94 -3.51
N ASP A 34 7.89 -21.20 -2.44
CA ASP A 34 6.60 -20.54 -2.22
C ASP A 34 6.41 -19.34 -3.15
N SER A 35 7.48 -18.62 -3.48
CA SER A 35 7.44 -17.56 -4.49
C SER A 35 7.14 -18.07 -5.91
N LYS A 36 7.31 -19.37 -6.18
CA LYS A 36 7.05 -19.98 -7.50
C LYS A 36 5.62 -20.44 -7.74
N LYS A 37 4.73 -20.45 -6.74
CA LYS A 37 3.34 -20.93 -6.91
C LYS A 37 2.31 -19.88 -7.36
N THR A 38 2.70 -18.66 -7.69
CA THR A 38 1.78 -17.57 -8.12
C THR A 38 1.99 -17.04 -9.53
N HIS A 39 2.88 -17.63 -10.35
CA HIS A 39 3.47 -16.88 -11.47
C HIS A 39 3.06 -17.23 -12.91
N SER A 40 1.99 -17.98 -13.20
CA SER A 40 1.58 -18.20 -14.61
C SER A 40 0.30 -17.51 -15.09
N SER A 41 -0.55 -16.96 -14.20
CA SER A 41 -1.69 -16.09 -14.57
C SER A 41 -1.50 -14.61 -14.20
N SER A 42 -0.33 -14.29 -13.63
CA SER A 42 -0.04 -13.01 -12.96
C SER A 42 0.00 -11.79 -13.89
N GLN A 43 0.48 -11.92 -15.13
CA GLN A 43 0.63 -10.74 -16.00
C GLN A 43 -0.71 -10.14 -16.42
N VAL A 44 -1.67 -10.98 -16.86
CA VAL A 44 -3.02 -10.52 -17.22
C VAL A 44 -3.74 -9.96 -15.99
N SER A 45 -3.60 -10.61 -14.83
CA SER A 45 -4.13 -10.08 -13.56
C SER A 45 -3.53 -8.73 -13.21
N HIS A 46 -2.23 -8.52 -13.46
CA HIS A 46 -1.55 -7.26 -13.16
C HIS A 46 -2.07 -6.12 -14.05
N TYR A 47 -2.23 -6.37 -15.36
CA TYR A 47 -2.83 -5.40 -16.28
C TYR A 47 -4.29 -5.12 -15.94
N LEU A 48 -5.06 -6.15 -15.57
CA LEU A 48 -6.47 -5.98 -15.16
C LEU A 48 -6.59 -5.19 -13.86
N SER A 49 -5.68 -5.40 -12.89
CA SER A 49 -5.61 -4.60 -11.67
C SER A 49 -5.24 -3.14 -11.95
N TYR A 50 -4.28 -2.89 -12.84
CA TYR A 50 -3.93 -1.52 -13.24
C TYR A 50 -5.09 -0.83 -13.95
N LEU A 51 -5.77 -1.53 -14.86
CA LEU A 51 -6.92 -1.01 -15.60
C LEU A 51 -8.12 -0.75 -14.68
N GLY A 52 -8.40 -1.66 -13.75
CA GLY A 52 -9.42 -1.47 -12.72
C GLY A 52 -9.11 -0.29 -11.80
N GLY A 53 -7.86 -0.17 -11.35
CA GLY A 53 -7.41 0.96 -10.53
C GLY A 53 -7.54 2.30 -11.27
N LEU A 54 -7.13 2.35 -12.54
CA LEU A 54 -7.29 3.52 -13.39
C LEU A 54 -8.77 3.88 -13.58
N PHE A 55 -9.63 2.89 -13.81
CA PHE A 55 -11.06 3.10 -13.99
C PHE A 55 -11.72 3.66 -12.72
N VAL A 56 -11.39 3.12 -11.54
CA VAL A 56 -11.87 3.63 -10.25
C VAL A 56 -11.37 5.06 -10.03
N PHE A 57 -10.08 5.31 -10.27
CA PHE A 57 -9.50 6.64 -10.10
C PHE A 57 -10.14 7.68 -11.03
N ALA A 58 -10.28 7.36 -12.32
CA ALA A 58 -10.96 8.21 -13.29
C ALA A 58 -12.44 8.43 -12.91
N GLY A 59 -13.13 7.37 -12.46
CA GLY A 59 -14.51 7.44 -12.01
C GLY A 59 -14.69 8.41 -10.84
N ILE A 60 -13.80 8.38 -9.85
CA ILE A 60 -13.83 9.32 -8.71
C ILE A 60 -13.63 10.76 -9.19
N ILE A 61 -12.67 11.01 -10.09
CA ILE A 61 -12.40 12.35 -10.63
C ILE A 61 -13.61 12.88 -11.41
N VAL A 62 -14.16 12.08 -12.31
CA VAL A 62 -15.34 12.46 -13.12
C VAL A 62 -16.55 12.67 -12.23
N PHE A 63 -16.78 11.81 -11.24
CA PHE A 63 -17.87 11.95 -10.28
C PHE A 63 -17.75 13.26 -9.50
N LEU A 64 -16.56 13.57 -8.97
CA LEU A 64 -16.29 14.82 -8.28
C LEU A 64 -16.53 16.03 -9.18
N HIS A 65 -16.11 15.98 -10.46
CA HIS A 65 -16.31 17.07 -11.41
C HIS A 65 -17.79 17.26 -11.76
N MET A 66 -18.51 16.16 -11.99
CA MET A 66 -19.94 16.19 -12.35
C MET A 66 -20.79 16.71 -11.20
N TYR A 67 -20.51 16.28 -9.97
CA TYR A 67 -21.25 16.73 -8.79
C TYR A 67 -20.69 18.03 -8.22
N TRP A 68 -19.57 18.55 -8.74
CA TRP A 68 -18.92 19.75 -8.22
C TRP A 68 -19.92 20.90 -8.15
N SER A 69 -20.64 21.20 -9.24
CA SER A 69 -21.60 22.32 -9.30
C SER A 69 -22.74 22.22 -8.29
N ASP A 70 -23.21 21.01 -7.98
CA ASP A 70 -24.30 20.75 -7.06
C ASP A 70 -23.84 20.64 -5.59
N MET A 71 -22.54 20.47 -5.34
CA MET A 71 -21.99 20.49 -3.99
C MET A 71 -22.09 21.89 -3.38
N SER A 72 -22.52 21.95 -2.12
CA SER A 72 -22.45 23.18 -1.33
C SER A 72 -21.00 23.63 -1.17
N SER A 73 -20.82 24.95 -1.08
CA SER A 73 -19.53 25.60 -0.86
C SER A 73 -18.73 24.97 0.28
N PHE A 74 -19.40 24.70 1.41
CA PHE A 74 -18.81 24.02 2.56
C PHE A 74 -18.27 22.62 2.25
N LEU A 75 -18.99 21.84 1.43
CA LEU A 75 -18.61 20.47 1.09
C LEU A 75 -17.39 20.45 0.16
N ARG A 76 -17.31 21.36 -0.82
CA ARG A 76 -16.14 21.52 -1.70
C ARG A 76 -14.88 21.88 -0.93
N ILE A 77 -15.01 22.79 0.03
CA ILE A 77 -13.94 23.22 0.93
C ILE A 77 -13.48 22.04 1.79
N THR A 78 -14.42 21.29 2.37
CA THR A 78 -14.09 20.16 3.25
C THR A 78 -13.43 19.03 2.48
N ILE A 79 -13.85 18.72 1.26
CA ILE A 79 -13.23 17.69 0.42
C ILE A 79 -11.80 18.06 0.04
N THR A 80 -11.56 19.30 -0.38
CA THR A 80 -10.24 19.74 -0.86
C THR A 80 -9.27 20.01 0.29
N LEU A 81 -9.69 20.83 1.27
CA LEU A 81 -8.87 21.18 2.42
C LEU A 81 -8.73 20.01 3.39
N GLY A 82 -9.80 19.25 3.63
CA GLY A 82 -9.80 18.08 4.50
C GLY A 82 -8.88 16.97 4.00
N SER A 83 -8.83 16.72 2.69
CA SER A 83 -7.87 15.76 2.12
C SER A 83 -6.41 16.16 2.40
N GLY A 84 -6.08 17.45 2.25
CA GLY A 84 -4.74 17.97 2.56
C GLY A 84 -4.38 17.86 4.03
N LEU A 85 -5.33 18.15 4.92
CA LEU A 85 -5.20 18.03 6.37
C LEU A 85 -5.08 16.57 6.82
N SER A 86 -5.84 15.65 6.25
CA SER A 86 -5.69 14.22 6.50
C SER A 86 -4.32 13.72 6.06
N CYS A 87 -3.84 14.13 4.88
CA CYS A 87 -2.49 13.80 4.42
C CYS A 87 -1.41 14.31 5.38
N TYR A 88 -1.58 15.53 5.90
CA TYR A 88 -0.69 16.09 6.92
C TYR A 88 -0.71 15.30 8.24
N ALA A 89 -1.89 14.89 8.70
CA ALA A 89 -2.03 14.09 9.91
C ALA A 89 -1.34 12.73 9.78
N PHE A 90 -1.51 12.07 8.63
CA PHE A 90 -0.79 10.83 8.34
C PHE A 90 0.72 11.07 8.21
N PHE A 91 1.15 12.17 7.59
CA PHE A 91 2.55 12.55 7.54
C PHE A 91 3.16 12.61 8.96
N ILE A 92 2.52 13.30 9.90
CA ILE A 92 3.00 13.38 11.28
C ILE A 92 3.09 11.99 11.91
N HIS A 93 2.07 11.16 11.71
CA HIS A 93 2.05 9.81 12.25
C HIS A 93 3.22 8.95 11.73
N TYR A 94 3.48 9.00 10.42
CA TYR A 94 4.59 8.26 9.80
C TYR A 94 5.96 8.90 10.06
N ALA A 95 6.03 10.20 10.28
CA ALA A 95 7.28 10.91 10.58
C ALA A 95 7.81 10.56 11.97
N LEU A 96 6.96 10.12 12.89
CA LEU A 96 7.35 9.67 14.23
C LEU A 96 7.97 8.25 14.24
N ASP A 97 7.80 7.48 13.16
CA ASP A 97 8.37 6.13 13.03
C ASP A 97 9.52 6.13 12.00
N GLU A 98 10.76 6.05 12.49
CA GLU A 98 11.99 6.10 11.66
C GLU A 98 12.06 4.97 10.61
N ARG A 99 11.25 3.91 10.74
CA ARG A 99 11.20 2.83 9.74
C ARG A 99 10.55 3.24 8.42
N ASN A 100 9.74 4.31 8.40
CA ASN A 100 8.91 4.69 7.27
C ASN A 100 9.21 6.10 6.72
N LEU A 101 10.44 6.59 6.91
CA LEU A 101 10.87 7.93 6.49
C LEU A 101 10.65 8.22 4.99
N LYS A 102 10.78 7.21 4.12
CA LYS A 102 10.55 7.37 2.67
C LYS A 102 9.08 7.66 2.35
N SER A 103 8.15 6.99 3.04
CA SER A 103 6.71 7.22 2.89
C SER A 103 6.31 8.57 3.46
N ALA A 104 6.88 8.94 4.62
CA ALA A 104 6.66 10.26 5.23
C ALA A 104 7.07 11.40 4.29
N SER A 105 8.19 11.27 3.57
CA SER A 105 8.66 12.30 2.63
C SER A 105 7.67 12.56 1.48
N ILE A 106 7.09 11.53 0.87
CA ILE A 106 6.05 11.70 -0.17
C ILE A 106 4.81 12.39 0.41
N LEU A 107 4.35 11.98 1.59
CA LEU A 107 3.15 12.57 2.21
C LEU A 107 3.37 14.05 2.56
N SER A 108 4.58 14.43 2.98
CA SER A 108 4.93 15.83 3.24
C SER A 108 4.78 16.71 2.00
N VAL A 109 5.33 16.27 0.86
CA VAL A 109 5.23 17.00 -0.41
C VAL A 109 3.78 17.08 -0.89
N LEU A 110 3.04 15.98 -0.78
CA LEU A 110 1.64 15.93 -1.19
C LEU A 110 0.79 16.88 -0.34
N SER A 111 0.98 16.88 0.97
CA SER A 111 0.30 17.79 1.89
C SER A 111 0.66 19.26 1.61
N ALA A 112 1.94 19.56 1.37
CA ALA A 112 2.41 20.90 1.05
C ALA A 112 1.79 21.48 -0.24
N ILE A 113 1.36 20.63 -1.17
CA ILE A 113 0.65 21.02 -2.40
C ILE A 113 -0.87 21.07 -2.19
N LEU A 114 -1.45 20.09 -1.48
CA LEU A 114 -2.90 20.02 -1.30
C LEU A 114 -3.45 21.15 -0.43
N ILE A 115 -2.74 21.55 0.62
CA ILE A 115 -3.16 22.64 1.52
C ILE A 115 -3.36 23.96 0.76
N PRO A 116 -2.39 24.49 -0.02
CA PRO A 116 -2.59 25.72 -0.77
C PRO A 116 -3.66 25.59 -1.87
N ILE A 117 -3.81 24.41 -2.50
CA ILE A 117 -4.90 24.17 -3.47
C ILE A 117 -6.27 24.26 -2.78
N GLY A 118 -6.44 23.58 -1.63
CA GLY A 118 -7.68 23.65 -0.87
C GLY A 118 -7.97 25.07 -0.40
N LEU A 119 -6.94 25.81 0.03
CA LEU A 119 -7.07 27.22 0.43
C LEU A 119 -7.50 28.09 -0.76
N PHE A 120 -6.94 27.88 -1.96
CA PHE A 120 -7.37 28.57 -3.16
C PHE A 120 -8.85 28.31 -3.51
N VAL A 121 -9.31 27.06 -3.36
CA VAL A 121 -10.73 26.71 -3.54
C VAL A 121 -11.59 27.43 -2.50
N THR A 122 -11.15 27.52 -1.25
CA THR A 122 -11.89 28.28 -0.22
C THR A 122 -12.02 29.75 -0.59
N LEU A 123 -10.94 30.37 -1.07
CA LEU A 123 -10.95 31.77 -1.49
C LEU A 123 -11.90 32.01 -2.65
N ARG A 124 -11.88 31.14 -3.68
CA ARG A 124 -12.76 31.25 -4.84
C ARG A 124 -14.25 31.09 -4.51
N GLU A 125 -14.56 30.34 -3.45
CA GLU A 125 -15.94 30.04 -3.09
C GLU A 125 -16.55 31.11 -2.16
N PHE A 126 -15.72 31.80 -1.36
CA PHE A 126 -16.16 32.86 -0.45
C PHE A 126 -16.07 34.28 -1.05
N LEU A 127 -15.22 34.52 -2.04
CA LEU A 127 -15.03 35.81 -2.72
C LEU A 127 -15.84 35.89 -4.02
#